data_AF-A0A084IM75-F1
#
_entry.id   AF-A0A084IM75-F1
#
_cell.length_a   1.000
_cell.length_b   1.000
_cell.length_c   1.000
_cell.angle_alpha   90.00
_cell.angle_beta   90.00
_cell.angle_gamma   90.00
#
_symmetry.space_group_name_H-M   'P 1'
#
loop_
_entity.id
_entity.type
_entity.pdbx_description
1 polymer ?
#
loop_
_entity_poly.entity_id
_entity_poly.type
_entity_poly.pdbx_seq_one_letter_code
_entity_poly.pdbx_strand_id
1 'polypeptide(L)'
;MAEPVIGCPISGELADRARQTIKDLRHAPEQVHRDHVVELILELTETSFDYHFQRPLRSLGVGFATRKSIDYGLKGAMRVIRSSMQRVIRGLEHDHYAKVADFLEDAYFPEAAGDRS
;
A
#
# COMPACT_ATOMS: atom_id res chain seq x y z
N MET A 1 -7.41 -16.61 18.22
CA MET A 1 -7.59 -16.92 16.79
C MET A 1 -7.18 -15.67 16.04
N ALA A 2 -6.28 -15.77 15.04
CA ALA A 2 -5.96 -14.61 14.22
C ALA A 2 -7.23 -14.15 13.49
N GLU A 3 -7.52 -12.85 13.50
CA GLU A 3 -8.66 -12.30 12.77
C GLU A 3 -8.42 -12.50 11.26
N PRO A 4 -9.46 -12.85 10.48
CA PRO A 4 -9.31 -13.01 9.04
C PRO A 4 -8.95 -11.67 8.39
N VAL A 5 -7.77 -11.60 7.78
CA VAL A 5 -7.29 -10.43 7.05
C VAL A 5 -7.69 -10.56 5.58
N ILE A 6 -8.18 -9.48 4.98
CA ILE A 6 -8.38 -9.39 3.54
C ILE A 6 -7.00 -9.28 2.88
N GLY A 7 -6.44 -10.41 2.46
CA GLY A 7 -5.14 -10.48 1.80
C GLY A 7 -5.22 -10.08 0.32
N CYS A 8 -4.19 -9.38 -0.15
CA CYS A 8 -3.97 -9.05 -1.55
C CYS A 8 -2.60 -9.57 -1.99
N PRO A 9 -2.51 -10.48 -2.99
CA PRO A 9 -1.23 -10.93 -3.50
C PRO A 9 -0.53 -9.77 -4.23
N ILE A 10 0.68 -9.43 -3.76
CA ILE A 10 1.57 -8.45 -4.37
C ILE A 10 2.70 -9.15 -5.14
N SER A 11 3.32 -8.46 -6.10
CA SER A 11 4.48 -9.01 -6.81
C SER A 11 5.68 -9.16 -5.86
N GLY A 12 6.61 -10.07 -6.18
CA GLY A 12 7.86 -10.22 -5.44
C GLY A 12 8.66 -8.91 -5.39
N GLU A 13 8.71 -8.18 -6.51
CA GLU A 13 9.36 -6.87 -6.59
C GLU A 13 8.74 -5.83 -5.65
N LEU A 14 7.40 -5.76 -5.58
CA LEU A 14 6.71 -4.85 -4.68
C LEU A 14 6.91 -5.26 -3.22
N ALA A 15 6.93 -6.56 -2.94
CA ALA A 15 7.25 -7.07 -1.61
C ALA A 15 8.68 -6.71 -1.18
N ASP A 16 9.67 -6.91 -2.05
CA ASP A 16 11.08 -6.60 -1.79
C ASP A 16 11.28 -5.10 -1.54
N ARG A 17 10.66 -4.24 -2.37
CA ARG A 17 10.67 -2.79 -2.17
C ARG A 17 10.01 -2.38 -0.86
N ALA A 18 8.89 -3.00 -0.50
CA ALA A 18 8.23 -2.73 0.77
C ALA A 18 9.12 -3.10 1.95
N ARG A 19 9.74 -4.29 1.94
CA ARG A 19 10.68 -4.74 2.98
C ARG A 19 11.89 -3.82 3.09
N GLN A 20 12.46 -3.41 1.96
CA GLN A 20 13.59 -2.48 1.95
C GLN A 20 13.19 -1.12 2.53
N THR A 21 12.03 -0.58 2.14
CA THR A 21 11.51 0.67 2.68
C THR A 21 11.25 0.58 4.18
N ILE A 22 10.66 -0.51 4.68
CA ILE A 22 10.46 -0.76 6.12
C ILE A 22 11.80 -0.74 6.86
N LYS A 23 12.82 -1.44 6.31
CA LYS A 23 14.16 -1.46 6.90
C LYS A 23 14.77 -0.06 6.95
N ASP A 24 14.69 0.70 5.86
CA ASP A 24 15.30 2.03 5.78
C ASP A 24 14.59 3.02 6.72
N LEU A 25 13.25 2.97 6.80
CA LEU A 25 12.46 3.76 7.74
C LEU A 25 12.80 3.48 9.21
N ARG A 26 13.27 2.27 9.54
CA ARG A 26 13.67 1.90 10.90
C ARG A 26 15.09 2.32 11.26
N HIS A 27 16.01 2.32 10.29
CA HIS A 27 17.45 2.50 10.55
C HIS A 27 17.97 3.90 10.21
N ALA A 28 17.42 4.51 9.16
CA ALA A 28 17.87 5.80 8.65
C ALA A 28 16.70 6.55 7.96
N PRO A 29 15.61 6.85 8.69
CA PRO A 29 14.42 7.47 8.10
C PRO A 29 14.70 8.83 7.46
N GLU A 30 15.74 9.56 7.91
CA GLU A 30 16.19 10.81 7.30
C GLU A 30 16.77 10.65 5.89
N GLN A 31 17.22 9.43 5.53
CA GLN A 31 17.73 9.11 4.20
C GLN A 31 16.61 8.64 3.25
N VAL A 32 15.42 8.33 3.78
CA VAL A 32 14.28 7.88 2.98
C VAL A 32 13.57 9.08 2.38
N HIS A 33 13.52 9.14 1.04
CA HIS A 33 12.76 10.17 0.36
C HIS A 33 11.26 9.98 0.61
N ARG A 34 10.61 10.99 1.19
CA ARG A 34 9.17 10.98 1.55
C ARG A 34 8.26 10.53 0.40
N ASP A 35 8.55 10.97 -0.82
CA ASP A 35 7.75 10.57 -1.97
C ASP A 35 7.85 9.07 -2.26
N HIS A 36 8.97 8.40 -1.93
CA HIS A 36 9.10 6.95 -2.09
C HIS A 36 8.09 6.20 -1.21
N VAL A 37 7.91 6.65 0.03
CA VAL A 37 6.92 6.07 0.97
C VAL A 37 5.50 6.26 0.44
N VAL A 38 5.21 7.45 -0.10
CA VAL A 38 3.91 7.74 -0.71
C VAL A 38 3.66 6.84 -1.93
N GLU A 39 4.63 6.72 -2.85
CA GLU A 39 4.48 5.86 -4.03
C GLU A 39 4.27 4.41 -3.64
N LEU A 40 5.03 3.90 -2.67
CA LEU A 40 4.89 2.53 -2.18
C LEU A 40 3.46 2.27 -1.67
N ILE A 41 2.95 3.13 -0.79
CA ILE A 41 1.59 2.99 -0.23
C ILE A 41 0.53 3.05 -1.34
N LEU A 42 0.72 3.93 -2.32
CA LEU A 42 -0.22 4.06 -3.43
C LEU A 42 -0.21 2.84 -4.34
N GLU A 43 0.96 2.27 -4.63
CA GLU A 43 1.08 1.07 -5.44
C GLU A 43 0.50 -0.17 -4.76
N LEU A 44 0.71 -0.32 -3.44
CA LEU A 44 0.05 -1.33 -2.62
C LEU A 44 -1.49 -1.18 -2.65
N THR A 45 -1.98 0.06 -2.56
CA THR A 45 -3.40 0.38 -2.62
C THR A 45 -4.00 0.08 -4.00
N GLU A 46 -3.31 0.48 -5.07
CA GLU A 46 -3.73 0.22 -6.46
C GLU A 46 -3.77 -1.28 -6.75
N THR A 47 -2.79 -2.03 -6.26
CA THR A 47 -2.75 -3.50 -6.36
C THR A 47 -3.96 -4.13 -5.65
N SER A 48 -4.32 -3.60 -4.48
CA SER A 48 -5.51 -4.04 -3.72
C SER A 48 -6.82 -3.73 -4.46
N PHE A 49 -6.93 -2.56 -5.10
CA PHE A 49 -8.09 -2.24 -5.94
C PHE A 49 -8.17 -3.10 -7.20
N ASP A 50 -7.04 -3.40 -7.86
CA ASP A 50 -7.07 -4.33 -8.99
C ASP A 50 -7.57 -5.70 -8.52
N TYR A 51 -7.03 -6.21 -7.41
CA TYR A 51 -7.34 -7.55 -6.93
C TYR A 51 -8.79 -7.70 -6.44
N HIS A 52 -9.26 -6.81 -5.57
CA HIS A 52 -10.56 -6.93 -4.94
C HIS A 52 -11.72 -6.33 -5.75
N PHE A 53 -11.42 -5.46 -6.73
CA PHE A 53 -12.47 -4.73 -7.44
C PHE A 53 -12.38 -4.92 -8.96
N GLN A 54 -11.28 -4.52 -9.60
CA GLN A 54 -11.24 -4.57 -11.06
C GLN A 54 -11.21 -6.01 -11.61
N ARG A 55 -10.47 -6.94 -11.00
CA ARG A 55 -10.43 -8.35 -11.40
C ARG A 55 -11.81 -9.01 -11.34
N PRO A 56 -12.59 -8.91 -10.24
CA PRO A 56 -13.97 -9.41 -10.21
C PRO A 56 -14.86 -8.81 -11.31
N LEU A 57 -14.78 -7.50 -11.55
CA LEU A 57 -15.54 -6.88 -12.64
C LEU A 57 -15.14 -7.44 -14.01
N ARG A 58 -13.85 -7.80 -14.17
CA ARG A 58 -13.35 -8.47 -15.37
C ARG A 58 -13.95 -9.86 -15.56
N SER A 59 -14.02 -10.65 -14.50
CA SER A 59 -14.57 -12.01 -14.54
C SER A 59 -16.10 -12.05 -14.68
N LEU A 60 -16.81 -11.03 -14.18
CA LEU A 60 -18.27 -10.92 -14.28
C LEU A 60 -18.77 -10.46 -15.66
N GLY A 61 -17.88 -10.26 -16.64
CA GLY A 61 -18.29 -9.86 -17.99
C GLY A 61 -18.84 -8.44 -18.09
N VAL A 62 -18.57 -7.56 -17.11
CA VAL A 62 -19.02 -6.16 -17.14
C VAL A 62 -18.59 -5.49 -18.45
N GLY A 63 -19.51 -4.78 -19.11
CA GLY A 63 -19.25 -4.15 -20.41
C GLY A 63 -18.12 -3.13 -20.39
N PHE A 64 -17.45 -2.95 -21.53
CA PHE A 64 -16.28 -2.08 -21.68
C PHE A 64 -16.53 -0.63 -21.21
N ALA A 65 -17.67 -0.05 -21.58
CA ALA A 65 -18.02 1.32 -21.18
C ALA A 65 -18.11 1.47 -19.65
N THR A 66 -18.78 0.54 -18.97
CA THR A 66 -18.87 0.52 -17.50
C THR A 66 -17.51 0.35 -16.85
N ARG A 67 -16.66 -0.56 -17.36
CA ARG A 67 -15.28 -0.72 -16.86
C ARG A 67 -14.48 0.58 -16.99
N LYS A 68 -14.58 1.26 -18.13
CA LYS A 68 -13.89 2.54 -18.34
C LYS A 68 -14.35 3.61 -17.34
N SER A 69 -15.67 3.75 -17.14
CA SER A 69 -16.20 4.70 -16.15
C SER A 69 -15.68 4.40 -14.74
N ILE A 70 -15.61 3.12 -14.38
CA ILE A 70 -15.04 2.67 -13.10
C ILE A 70 -13.55 3.02 -13.00
N ASP A 71 -12.75 2.70 -14.02
CA ASP A 71 -11.32 3.02 -14.06
C ASP A 71 -11.07 4.53 -13.91
N TYR A 72 -11.89 5.37 -14.55
CA TYR A 72 -11.82 6.82 -14.39
C TYR A 72 -12.13 7.26 -12.96
N GLY A 73 -13.19 6.72 -12.35
CA GLY A 73 -13.52 6.99 -10.95
C GLY A 73 -12.39 6.59 -10.00
N LEU A 74 -11.81 5.41 -10.21
CA LEU A 74 -10.70 4.91 -9.39
C LEU A 74 -9.45 5.80 -9.53
N LYS A 75 -9.10 6.23 -10.75
CA LYS A 75 -8.00 7.18 -10.96
C LYS A 75 -8.24 8.52 -10.25
N GLY A 76 -9.48 8.99 -10.23
CA GLY A 76 -9.89 10.17 -9.46
C GLY A 76 -9.66 9.97 -7.96
N ALA A 77 -10.13 8.85 -7.41
CA ALA A 77 -9.94 8.48 -6.01
C ALA A 77 -8.45 8.38 -5.64
N MET A 78 -7.65 7.68 -6.46
CA MET A 78 -6.21 7.54 -6.24
C MET A 78 -5.47 8.89 -6.22
N ARG A 79 -5.90 9.86 -7.04
CA ARG A 79 -5.33 11.22 -7.01
C ARG A 79 -5.64 11.94 -5.69
N VAL A 80 -6.85 11.75 -5.15
CA VAL A 80 -7.23 12.31 -3.83
C VAL A 80 -6.42 11.66 -2.72
N ILE A 81 -6.34 10.32 -2.72
CA ILE A 81 -5.55 9.55 -1.74
C ILE A 81 -4.09 10.01 -1.77
N ARG A 82 -3.48 10.11 -2.95
CA ARG A 82 -2.12 10.62 -3.16
C ARG A 82 -1.92 11.99 -2.54
N SER A 83 -2.80 12.95 -2.83
CA SER A 83 -2.69 14.30 -2.28
C SER A 83 -2.78 14.32 -0.76
N SER A 84 -3.67 13.51 -0.18
CA SER A 84 -3.81 13.38 1.27
C SER A 84 -2.57 12.73 1.89
N MET A 85 -2.05 11.66 1.30
CA MET A 85 -0.83 10.99 1.76
C MET A 85 0.38 11.90 1.71
N GLN A 86 0.57 12.66 0.63
CA GLN A 86 1.65 13.65 0.55
C GLN A 86 1.58 14.68 1.68
N ARG A 87 0.39 15.13 2.06
CA ARG A 87 0.21 16.06 3.20
C ARG A 87 0.57 15.40 4.51
N VAL A 88 0.11 14.18 4.76
CA VAL A 88 0.40 13.42 5.98
C VAL A 88 1.90 13.14 6.12
N ILE A 89 2.52 12.55 5.08
CA ILE A 89 3.94 12.19 5.10
C ILE A 89 4.84 13.43 5.26
N ARG A 90 4.46 14.58 4.69
CA ARG A 90 5.20 15.84 4.86
C ARG A 90 5.20 16.36 6.31
N GLY A 91 4.16 16.04 7.07
CA GLY A 91 4.02 16.42 8.47
C GLY A 91 4.60 15.41 9.46
N LEU A 92 5.23 14.32 9.01
CA LEU A 92 5.80 13.33 9.92
C LEU A 92 7.09 13.83 10.56
N GLU A 93 7.17 13.62 11.87
CA GLU A 93 8.37 13.73 12.68
C GLU A 93 9.10 12.39 12.72
N HIS A 94 10.34 12.36 13.22
CA HIS A 94 11.21 11.19 13.18
C HIS A 94 10.54 9.94 13.78
N ASP A 95 9.90 10.07 14.94
CA ASP A 95 9.22 8.98 15.65
C ASP A 95 7.99 8.42 14.92
N HIS A 96 7.46 9.16 13.94
CA HIS A 96 6.31 8.71 13.16
C HIS A 96 6.71 7.74 12.03
N TYR A 97 7.97 7.75 11.57
CA TYR A 97 8.42 6.83 10.52
C TYR A 97 8.50 5.38 11.00
N ALA A 98 8.89 5.16 12.25
CA ALA A 98 8.85 3.83 12.87
C ALA A 98 7.43 3.26 12.87
N LYS A 99 6.42 4.08 13.22
CA LYS A 99 5.01 3.67 13.19
C LYS A 99 4.50 3.32 11.79
N VAL A 100 4.99 4.01 10.76
CA VAL A 100 4.68 3.67 9.36
C VAL A 100 5.30 2.32 8.98
N ALA A 101 6.55 2.08 9.39
CA ALA A 101 7.22 0.82 9.15
C ALA A 101 6.51 -0.36 9.83
N ASP A 102 6.09 -0.18 11.10
CA ASP A 102 5.35 -1.20 11.86
C ASP A 102 4.01 -1.53 11.20
N PHE A 103 3.25 -0.50 10.81
CA PHE A 103 1.99 -0.72 10.10
C PHE A 103 2.18 -1.49 8.78
N LEU A 104 3.19 -1.14 7.97
CA LEU A 104 3.45 -1.83 6.71
C LEU A 104 3.89 -3.29 6.94
N GLU A 105 4.67 -3.54 7.99
CA GLU A 105 5.08 -4.90 8.37
C GLU A 105 3.88 -5.74 8.82
N ASP A 106 3.05 -5.22 9.71
CA ASP A 106 1.87 -5.93 10.22
C ASP A 106 0.85 -6.23 9.12
N ALA A 107 0.62 -5.27 8.21
CA ALA A 107 -0.40 -5.39 7.17
C ALA A 107 0.00 -6.36 6.04
N TYR A 108 1.27 -6.40 5.65
CA TYR A 108 1.72 -7.14 4.46
C TYR A 108 2.68 -8.29 4.76
N PHE A 109 3.29 -8.33 5.94
CA PHE A 109 4.28 -9.34 6.35
C PHE A 109 4.03 -9.91 7.76
N PRO A 110 2.80 -10.30 8.12
CA PRO A 110 2.46 -10.72 9.48
C PRO A 110 3.24 -11.95 9.97
N GLU A 111 3.68 -12.84 9.07
CA GLU A 111 4.50 -14.01 9.43
C GLU A 111 5.90 -13.64 9.95
N ALA A 112 6.42 -12.45 9.63
CA ALA A 112 7.69 -11.97 10.18
C ALA A 112 7.55 -11.46 11.63
N ALA A 113 6.33 -11.13 12.08
CA ALA A 113 6.06 -10.69 13.45
C ALA A 113 5.94 -11.87 14.45
N GLY A 114 5.70 -13.09 13.95
CA GLY A 114 5.53 -14.30 14.77
C GLY A 114 6.82 -14.86 15.39
N ASP A 115 7.99 -14.38 14.97
CA ASP A 115 9.31 -14.82 15.47
C ASP A 115 9.83 -13.92 16.62
N ARG A 116 8.95 -13.07 17.18
CA ARG A 116 9.20 -12.19 18.34
C ARG A 116 8.47 -12.68 19.61
N SER A 117 8.36 -14.00 19.80
CA SER A 117 7.87 -14.61 21.05
C SER A 117 9.00 -15.34 21.77
#